data_AF-A0A1G2FWR3-F1
#
_entry.id   AF-A0A1G2FWR3-F1
#
_cell.length_a   1.000
_cell.length_b   1.000
_cell.length_c   1.000
_cell.angle_alpha   90.00
_cell.angle_beta   90.00
_cell.angle_gamma   90.00
#
_symmetry.space_group_name_H-M   'P 1'
#
loop_
_entity.id
_entity.type
_entity.pdbx_description
1 polymer ?
#
loop_
_entity_poly.entity_id
_entity_poly.type
_entity_poly.pdbx_seq_one_letter_code
_entity_poly.pdbx_strand_id
1 'polypeptide(L)'
;MADVSCRIGKIFFCFTFTIAALLLFVFPVFAQQESLNVEAGIKPESLFYFLDRTGEWTRLHIFTFGAVKKAELKARFAEERLAELKAVVEADAEVEVVEKLRERLSNMVDDSANDFERLDEEGRDVSAAIERLNAVFARHEEVLERVLENAPEEAHDALRRALEASRRGHDRAQEVFIRQHEKKYVDEERIEEVIERNLDRIRNRIDESLKRVEELSDDDPKKEHLEEVLENRIERLEQKLLDFESRDGAEDLKEKLRDHKKEAISRVLEIRSRIKHHATTTEEVLKRLEEGFFDKEAFIQRTAESIEDAKEELEEAKELLERMRGEGMDIPTGVERLMKNAQYHLDQALVAFQEKRIGDAFGQATASYRNSSNAERTLEGLMHEDDDDEAENGIDESDKDDGIRSQKPDRSEILCTAVFLPVCGKDAKTYGNECEARKAGVEVVHRGRCGAALEEKESDMQKPAAELETPEKKNIMIEITGDGFTPRAITVKKGTTVTWVNKSGHSAWPASDVHPVHTVYPGSNTKKCDTDDKINIFDACRGLKEGETYSFRFERVGRWQFHDHLRPSLGGIVIVEEQ
;
A
#
# COMPACT_ATOMS: atom_id res chain seq x y z
N MET A 1 11.53 -49.05 -77.61
CA MET A 1 10.20 -49.39 -77.07
C MET A 1 9.87 -48.33 -76.03
N ALA A 2 8.84 -47.55 -76.29
CA ALA A 2 8.38 -46.50 -75.39
C ALA A 2 6.95 -46.81 -74.98
N ASP A 3 6.63 -46.40 -73.76
CA ASP A 3 5.33 -45.93 -73.32
C ASP A 3 4.19 -46.96 -73.08
N VAL A 4 3.27 -46.51 -72.21
CA VAL A 4 1.91 -47.00 -71.93
C VAL A 4 1.78 -48.36 -71.21
N SER A 5 0.94 -48.54 -70.18
CA SER A 5 0.37 -47.66 -69.14
C SER A 5 -0.41 -48.54 -68.14
N CYS A 6 -0.75 -48.00 -66.97
CA CYS A 6 -1.95 -48.31 -66.19
C CYS A 6 -2.27 -49.79 -65.86
N ARG A 7 -1.84 -50.27 -64.67
CA ARG A 7 -2.62 -51.25 -63.88
C ARG A 7 -2.27 -51.39 -62.38
N ILE A 8 -1.92 -50.30 -61.67
CA ILE A 8 -2.20 -50.15 -60.23
C ILE A 8 -2.75 -48.74 -60.01
N GLY A 9 -4.08 -48.62 -59.98
CA GLY A 9 -4.78 -47.37 -59.68
C GLY A 9 -6.20 -47.66 -59.19
N LYS A 10 -6.72 -46.82 -58.29
CA LYS A 10 -8.04 -46.87 -57.61
C LYS A 10 -8.14 -47.49 -56.20
N ILE A 11 -7.07 -47.51 -55.39
CA ILE A 11 -7.20 -47.68 -53.91
C ILE A 11 -6.49 -46.55 -53.11
N PHE A 12 -5.47 -45.90 -53.68
CA PHE A 12 -4.64 -44.89 -52.97
C PHE A 12 -5.08 -43.41 -53.16
N PHE A 13 -6.36 -43.13 -53.42
CA PHE A 13 -6.82 -41.74 -53.71
C PHE A 13 -8.08 -41.28 -52.94
N CYS A 14 -8.42 -41.93 -51.81
CA CYS A 14 -9.50 -41.45 -50.91
C CYS A 14 -9.09 -41.40 -49.43
N PHE A 15 -7.79 -41.44 -49.11
CA PHE A 15 -7.29 -41.45 -47.71
C PHE A 15 -6.32 -40.31 -47.39
N THR A 16 -6.41 -39.19 -48.13
CA THR A 16 -5.59 -37.99 -47.95
C THR A 16 -6.41 -36.71 -47.80
N PHE A 17 -7.71 -36.80 -47.48
CA PHE A 17 -8.58 -35.62 -47.31
C PHE A 17 -9.57 -35.69 -46.13
N THR A 18 -9.43 -36.66 -45.21
CA THR A 18 -10.32 -36.86 -44.04
C THR A 18 -9.59 -36.98 -42.70
N ILE A 19 -8.29 -36.67 -42.65
CA ILE A 19 -7.53 -36.45 -41.40
C ILE A 19 -6.77 -35.12 -41.47
N ALA A 20 -7.45 -34.08 -41.96
CA ALA A 20 -7.01 -32.68 -41.93
C ALA A 20 -8.06 -31.74 -41.28
N ALA A 21 -9.12 -32.33 -40.70
CA ALA A 21 -10.24 -31.61 -40.07
C ALA A 21 -10.46 -32.02 -38.60
N LEU A 22 -9.48 -32.69 -37.99
CA LEU A 22 -9.53 -33.17 -36.59
C LEU A 22 -8.23 -32.88 -35.81
N LEU A 23 -7.48 -31.88 -36.30
CA LEU A 23 -6.42 -31.16 -35.58
C LEU A 23 -6.70 -29.64 -35.53
N LEU A 24 -7.99 -29.28 -35.61
CA LEU A 24 -8.52 -28.06 -34.99
C LEU A 24 -9.01 -28.38 -33.57
N PHE A 25 -8.22 -29.14 -32.82
CA PHE A 25 -8.27 -28.99 -31.37
C PHE A 25 -7.80 -27.58 -31.09
N VAL A 26 -8.68 -26.82 -30.44
CA VAL A 26 -8.38 -25.51 -29.86
C VAL A 26 -7.03 -25.63 -29.15
N PHE A 27 -5.99 -24.99 -29.70
CA PHE A 27 -4.85 -24.61 -28.86
C PHE A 27 -5.45 -23.64 -27.85
N PRO A 28 -5.48 -23.98 -26.55
CA PRO A 28 -5.80 -22.97 -25.56
C PRO A 28 -4.67 -21.94 -25.67
N VAL A 29 -5.02 -20.66 -25.61
CA VAL A 29 -4.06 -19.56 -25.65
C VAL A 29 -3.30 -19.54 -24.31
N PHE A 30 -2.36 -20.48 -24.14
CA PHE A 30 -1.48 -20.59 -22.97
C PHE A 30 -0.16 -19.83 -23.16
N ALA A 31 -0.09 -18.92 -24.12
CA ALA A 31 1.11 -18.09 -24.38
C ALA A 31 1.31 -16.95 -23.36
N GLN A 32 0.38 -16.77 -22.40
CA GLN A 32 0.35 -15.62 -21.48
C GLN A 32 0.49 -16.00 -19.99
N GLN A 33 0.78 -17.26 -19.69
CA GLN A 33 0.94 -17.76 -18.32
C GLN A 33 2.39 -18.15 -17.99
N GLU A 34 3.25 -18.29 -19.00
CA GLU A 34 4.65 -18.74 -18.85
C GLU A 34 5.55 -17.65 -18.22
N SER A 35 5.20 -16.36 -18.36
CA SER A 35 5.93 -15.22 -17.77
C SER A 35 5.75 -15.05 -16.25
N LEU A 36 4.78 -15.74 -15.64
CA LEU A 36 4.32 -15.54 -14.25
C LEU A 36 4.65 -16.71 -13.31
N ASN A 37 5.46 -17.66 -13.79
CA ASN A 37 5.96 -18.77 -12.99
C ASN A 37 7.15 -18.33 -12.14
N VAL A 38 6.86 -17.60 -11.06
CA VAL A 38 7.79 -17.47 -9.94
C VAL A 38 7.73 -18.80 -9.17
N GLU A 39 8.74 -19.65 -9.33
CA GLU A 39 8.79 -20.95 -8.66
C GLU A 39 8.93 -20.77 -7.14
N ALA A 40 7.90 -21.16 -6.39
CA ALA A 40 7.98 -21.21 -4.93
C ALA A 40 8.97 -22.31 -4.51
N GLY A 41 9.85 -21.96 -3.56
CA GLY A 41 10.78 -22.91 -2.92
C GLY A 41 10.07 -23.86 -1.96
N ILE A 42 10.62 -24.04 -0.76
CA ILE A 42 9.93 -24.80 0.28
C ILE A 42 8.75 -23.96 0.79
N LYS A 43 7.51 -24.40 0.57
CA LYS A 43 6.31 -23.65 1.03
C LYS A 43 6.28 -23.44 2.56
N PRO A 44 5.69 -22.34 3.06
CA PRO A 44 5.56 -22.06 4.50
C PRO A 44 4.83 -23.15 5.32
N GLU A 45 3.92 -23.88 4.68
CA GLU A 45 3.19 -25.02 5.24
C GLU A 45 4.08 -26.26 5.50
N SER A 46 5.28 -26.29 4.93
CA SER A 46 6.21 -27.41 5.08
C SER A 46 6.90 -27.38 6.44
N LEU A 47 6.94 -28.55 7.10
CA LEU A 47 7.73 -28.77 8.32
C LEU A 47 9.22 -28.42 8.17
N PHE A 48 9.73 -28.31 6.94
CA PHE A 48 11.13 -27.99 6.62
C PHE A 48 11.38 -26.54 6.21
N TYR A 49 10.38 -25.64 6.26
CA TYR A 49 10.51 -24.22 5.88
C TYR A 49 11.63 -23.48 6.65
N PHE A 50 11.95 -23.92 7.88
CA PHE A 50 13.06 -23.37 8.66
C PHE A 50 14.46 -23.64 8.04
N LEU A 51 14.60 -24.73 7.26
CA LEU A 51 15.85 -25.04 6.54
C LEU A 51 16.07 -24.09 5.37
N ASP A 52 14.98 -23.64 4.73
CA ASP A 52 15.02 -22.70 3.61
C ASP A 52 15.65 -21.37 4.04
N ARG A 53 15.09 -20.76 5.11
CA ARG A 53 15.64 -19.52 5.71
C ARG A 53 17.07 -19.67 6.25
N THR A 54 17.44 -20.87 6.71
CA THR A 54 18.83 -21.16 7.11
C THR A 54 19.76 -21.24 5.89
N GLY A 55 19.25 -21.79 4.78
CA GLY A 55 19.91 -21.80 3.46
C GLY A 55 20.10 -20.40 2.89
N GLU A 56 19.05 -19.57 2.87
CA GLU A 56 19.09 -18.15 2.47
C GLU A 56 20.16 -17.39 3.25
N TRP A 57 20.13 -17.48 4.59
CA TRP A 57 21.12 -16.84 5.46
C TRP A 57 22.54 -17.29 5.12
N THR A 58 22.76 -18.59 4.94
CA THR A 58 24.08 -19.15 4.60
C THR A 58 24.54 -18.68 3.22
N ARG A 59 23.63 -18.67 2.24
CA ARG A 59 23.87 -18.19 0.87
C ARG A 59 24.28 -16.71 0.87
N LEU A 60 23.61 -15.87 1.66
CA LEU A 60 23.89 -14.43 1.76
C LEU A 60 25.15 -14.09 2.56
N HIS A 61 25.43 -14.80 3.65
CA HIS A 61 26.52 -14.44 4.57
C HIS A 61 27.82 -15.17 4.31
N ILE A 62 27.77 -16.44 3.87
CA ILE A 62 28.93 -17.32 3.71
C ILE A 62 29.33 -17.47 2.24
N PHE A 63 28.37 -17.64 1.32
CA PHE A 63 28.66 -17.95 -0.09
C PHE A 63 28.57 -16.75 -1.05
N THR A 64 27.98 -15.62 -0.62
CA THR A 64 27.87 -14.41 -1.44
C THR A 64 28.87 -13.35 -1.01
N PHE A 65 29.75 -12.96 -1.93
CA PHE A 65 30.85 -12.02 -1.68
C PHE A 65 30.64 -10.70 -2.45
N GLY A 66 30.92 -9.58 -1.79
CA GLY A 66 30.72 -8.23 -2.34
C GLY A 66 29.32 -7.67 -2.07
N ALA A 67 29.24 -6.40 -1.67
CA ALA A 67 27.99 -5.78 -1.22
C ALA A 67 26.89 -5.72 -2.29
N VAL A 68 27.23 -5.38 -3.55
CA VAL A 68 26.27 -5.36 -4.68
C VAL A 68 25.62 -6.72 -4.89
N LYS A 69 26.42 -7.81 -4.90
CA LYS A 69 25.90 -9.18 -5.05
C LYS A 69 25.03 -9.63 -3.87
N LYS A 70 25.24 -9.08 -2.67
CA LYS A 70 24.39 -9.33 -1.50
C LYS A 70 23.03 -8.62 -1.66
N ALA A 71 23.02 -7.38 -2.13
CA ALA A 71 21.78 -6.66 -2.46
C ALA A 71 20.98 -7.38 -3.57
N GLU A 72 21.63 -7.80 -4.67
CA GLU A 72 21.02 -8.63 -5.73
C GLU A 72 20.48 -9.98 -5.23
N LEU A 73 21.02 -10.52 -4.13
CA LEU A 73 20.52 -11.77 -3.55
C LEU A 73 19.31 -11.53 -2.65
N LYS A 74 19.29 -10.45 -1.86
CA LYS A 74 18.08 -10.04 -1.10
C LYS A 74 16.88 -9.85 -2.02
N ALA A 75 17.07 -9.20 -3.16
CA ALA A 75 16.03 -8.99 -4.16
C ALA A 75 15.42 -10.31 -4.68
N ARG A 76 16.23 -11.36 -4.86
CA ARG A 76 15.73 -12.68 -5.26
C ARG A 76 14.98 -13.41 -4.14
N PHE A 77 15.39 -13.22 -2.89
CA PHE A 77 14.59 -13.72 -1.76
C PHE A 77 13.23 -13.00 -1.66
N ALA A 78 13.13 -11.75 -2.11
CA ALA A 78 11.85 -11.05 -2.23
C ALA A 78 10.94 -11.71 -3.31
N GLU A 79 11.49 -12.16 -4.44
CA GLU A 79 10.75 -12.97 -5.43
C GLU A 79 10.27 -14.30 -4.83
N GLU A 80 11.11 -14.98 -4.02
CA GLU A 80 10.73 -16.20 -3.32
C GLU A 80 9.56 -15.96 -2.33
N ARG A 81 9.60 -14.86 -1.55
CA ARG A 81 8.50 -14.46 -0.65
C ARG A 81 7.22 -14.06 -1.40
N LEU A 82 7.33 -13.46 -2.59
CA LEU A 82 6.20 -13.17 -3.47
C LEU A 82 5.53 -14.46 -3.97
N ALA A 83 6.33 -15.46 -4.38
CA ALA A 83 5.82 -16.76 -4.81
C ALA A 83 5.08 -17.49 -3.68
N GLU A 84 5.57 -17.37 -2.44
CA GLU A 84 4.88 -17.89 -1.25
C GLU A 84 3.57 -17.15 -0.96
N LEU A 85 3.58 -15.81 -0.98
CA LEU A 85 2.38 -15.00 -0.76
C LEU A 85 1.29 -15.35 -1.79
N LYS A 86 1.65 -15.42 -3.08
CA LYS A 86 0.77 -15.91 -4.15
C LYS A 86 0.22 -17.30 -3.82
N ALA A 87 1.08 -18.26 -3.53
CA ALA A 87 0.68 -19.65 -3.31
C ALA A 87 -0.20 -19.86 -2.06
N VAL A 88 -0.10 -18.97 -1.07
CA VAL A 88 -0.90 -18.97 0.17
C VAL A 88 -2.26 -18.30 -0.05
N VAL A 89 -2.33 -17.22 -0.84
CA VAL A 89 -3.61 -16.60 -1.23
C VAL A 89 -4.39 -17.51 -2.20
N GLU A 90 -3.71 -18.12 -3.18
CA GLU A 90 -4.32 -19.12 -4.09
C GLU A 90 -4.80 -20.40 -3.37
N ALA A 91 -4.34 -20.62 -2.13
CA ALA A 91 -4.75 -21.74 -1.28
C ALA A 91 -5.84 -21.39 -0.25
N ASP A 92 -6.37 -20.16 -0.28
CA ASP A 92 -7.40 -19.66 0.66
C ASP A 92 -6.99 -19.78 2.14
N ALA A 93 -5.74 -19.43 2.43
CA ALA A 93 -5.18 -19.52 3.77
C ALA A 93 -5.59 -18.34 4.68
N GLU A 94 -5.60 -18.60 5.99
CA GLU A 94 -5.86 -17.62 7.05
C GLU A 94 -5.14 -16.27 6.84
N VAL A 95 -5.87 -15.17 7.01
CA VAL A 95 -5.39 -13.78 6.81
C VAL A 95 -4.11 -13.47 7.59
N GLU A 96 -3.96 -14.04 8.80
CA GLU A 96 -2.75 -13.89 9.62
C GLU A 96 -1.48 -14.45 8.94
N VAL A 97 -1.61 -15.46 8.07
CA VAL A 97 -0.51 -16.03 7.28
C VAL A 97 -0.18 -15.12 6.09
N VAL A 98 -1.22 -14.61 5.42
CA VAL A 98 -1.10 -13.63 4.32
C VAL A 98 -0.36 -12.39 4.80
N GLU A 99 -0.78 -11.79 5.92
CA GLU A 99 -0.13 -10.61 6.53
C GLU A 99 1.33 -10.86 6.91
N LYS A 100 1.65 -12.01 7.52
CA LYS A 100 3.05 -12.34 7.87
C LYS A 100 3.96 -12.53 6.65
N LEU A 101 3.43 -12.97 5.50
CA LEU A 101 4.19 -13.09 4.26
C LEU A 101 4.30 -11.74 3.55
N ARG A 102 3.22 -10.96 3.55
CA ARG A 102 3.17 -9.56 3.09
C ARG A 102 4.21 -8.69 3.78
N GLU A 103 4.29 -8.75 5.11
CA GLU A 103 5.26 -8.00 5.90
C GLU A 103 6.71 -8.39 5.53
N ARG A 104 6.99 -9.68 5.38
CA ARG A 104 8.32 -10.14 4.93
C ARG A 104 8.65 -9.64 3.53
N LEU A 105 7.69 -9.71 2.60
CA LEU A 105 7.87 -9.23 1.23
C LEU A 105 8.19 -7.73 1.23
N SER A 106 7.38 -6.89 1.89
CA SER A 106 7.64 -5.45 2.01
C SER A 106 9.01 -5.17 2.62
N ASN A 107 9.34 -5.81 3.75
CA ASN A 107 10.63 -5.59 4.40
C ASN A 107 11.81 -5.97 3.49
N MET A 108 11.70 -7.03 2.68
CA MET A 108 12.76 -7.43 1.73
C MET A 108 12.84 -6.54 0.49
N VAL A 109 11.71 -5.99 0.03
CA VAL A 109 11.65 -4.97 -1.02
C VAL A 109 12.36 -3.70 -0.54
N ASP A 110 11.98 -3.18 0.62
CA ASP A 110 12.54 -1.96 1.22
C ASP A 110 14.03 -2.13 1.54
N ASP A 111 14.44 -3.26 2.15
CA ASP A 111 15.85 -3.60 2.41
C ASP A 111 16.69 -3.62 1.12
N SER A 112 16.11 -4.12 0.03
CA SER A 112 16.80 -4.20 -1.25
C SER A 112 16.99 -2.80 -1.85
N ALA A 113 15.93 -1.98 -1.88
CA ALA A 113 16.02 -0.59 -2.33
C ALA A 113 17.02 0.24 -1.49
N ASN A 114 16.92 0.15 -0.15
CA ASN A 114 17.84 0.78 0.81
C ASN A 114 19.31 0.41 0.54
N ASP A 115 19.60 -0.89 0.32
CA ASP A 115 20.96 -1.35 0.07
C ASP A 115 21.53 -0.80 -1.24
N PHE A 116 20.70 -0.66 -2.28
CA PHE A 116 21.11 -0.13 -3.58
C PHE A 116 21.31 1.39 -3.57
N GLU A 117 20.47 2.15 -2.88
CA GLU A 117 20.67 3.58 -2.67
C GLU A 117 21.97 3.86 -1.93
N ARG A 118 22.21 3.18 -0.79
CA ARG A 118 23.46 3.32 -0.02
C ARG A 118 24.69 2.97 -0.87
N LEU A 119 24.59 1.95 -1.74
CA LEU A 119 25.69 1.61 -2.65
C LEU A 119 25.90 2.67 -3.75
N ASP A 120 24.83 3.27 -4.26
CA ASP A 120 24.90 4.39 -5.20
C ASP A 120 25.54 5.64 -4.56
N GLU A 121 25.18 5.96 -3.31
CA GLU A 121 25.78 7.02 -2.49
C GLU A 121 27.26 6.78 -2.18
N GLU A 122 27.65 5.53 -1.93
CA GLU A 122 29.06 5.09 -1.80
C GLU A 122 29.87 5.24 -3.12
N GLY A 123 29.27 5.73 -4.21
CA GLY A 123 29.93 5.91 -5.50
C GLY A 123 30.25 4.58 -6.18
N ARG A 124 29.39 3.58 -6.00
CA ARG A 124 29.56 2.24 -6.61
C ARG A 124 28.83 2.19 -7.94
N ASP A 125 29.44 1.50 -8.90
CA ASP A 125 28.72 1.01 -10.06
C ASP A 125 27.75 -0.09 -9.61
N VAL A 126 26.46 0.21 -9.71
CA VAL A 126 25.34 -0.70 -9.50
C VAL A 126 24.44 -0.80 -10.73
N SER A 127 24.78 -0.15 -11.84
CA SER A 127 23.98 -0.03 -13.08
C SER A 127 23.31 -1.34 -13.53
N ALA A 128 24.10 -2.38 -13.80
CA ALA A 128 23.60 -3.67 -14.25
C ALA A 128 22.83 -4.47 -13.18
N ALA A 129 23.00 -4.12 -11.91
CA ALA A 129 22.37 -4.78 -10.77
C ALA A 129 21.04 -4.11 -10.39
N ILE A 130 20.96 -2.78 -10.48
CA ILE A 130 19.72 -2.03 -10.31
C ILE A 130 18.76 -2.22 -11.51
N GLU A 131 19.27 -2.41 -12.73
CA GLU A 131 18.43 -2.79 -13.88
C GLU A 131 17.72 -4.14 -13.64
N ARG A 132 18.41 -5.11 -13.04
CA ARG A 132 17.81 -6.38 -12.61
C ARG A 132 16.77 -6.18 -11.51
N LEU A 133 17.04 -5.29 -10.55
CA LEU A 133 16.10 -4.97 -9.48
C LEU A 133 14.80 -4.34 -10.03
N ASN A 134 14.91 -3.40 -10.98
CA ASN A 134 13.76 -2.83 -11.68
C ASN A 134 12.94 -3.92 -12.39
N ALA A 135 13.60 -4.89 -13.03
CA ALA A 135 12.91 -6.03 -13.64
C ALA A 135 12.24 -6.96 -12.61
N VAL A 136 12.83 -7.13 -11.41
CA VAL A 136 12.21 -7.86 -10.28
C VAL A 136 10.95 -7.15 -9.80
N PHE A 137 11.04 -5.86 -9.46
CA PHE A 137 9.90 -5.11 -8.94
C PHE A 137 8.78 -4.93 -9.99
N ALA A 138 9.11 -4.83 -11.28
CA ALA A 138 8.09 -4.90 -12.34
C ALA A 138 7.31 -6.24 -12.35
N ARG A 139 7.97 -7.37 -12.07
CA ARG A 139 7.28 -8.67 -11.89
C ARG A 139 6.45 -8.70 -10.61
N HIS A 140 6.91 -8.05 -9.54
CA HIS A 140 6.13 -7.94 -8.30
C HIS A 140 4.81 -7.19 -8.54
N GLU A 141 4.85 -6.04 -9.20
CA GLU A 141 3.65 -5.28 -9.60
C GLU A 141 2.70 -6.15 -10.43
N GLU A 142 3.22 -6.89 -11.42
CA GLU A 142 2.40 -7.75 -12.31
C GLU A 142 1.74 -8.94 -11.57
N VAL A 143 2.48 -9.63 -10.71
CA VAL A 143 1.97 -10.77 -9.94
C VAL A 143 0.97 -10.31 -8.88
N LEU A 144 1.29 -9.27 -8.10
CA LEU A 144 0.44 -8.83 -6.99
C LEU A 144 -0.91 -8.30 -7.48
N GLU A 145 -0.94 -7.56 -8.58
CA GLU A 145 -2.20 -7.11 -9.18
C GLU A 145 -3.05 -8.29 -9.70
N ARG A 146 -2.43 -9.33 -10.28
CA ARG A 146 -3.17 -10.53 -10.71
C ARG A 146 -3.67 -11.38 -9.54
N VAL A 147 -2.91 -11.44 -8.45
CA VAL A 147 -3.35 -12.11 -7.22
C VAL A 147 -4.51 -11.33 -6.60
N LEU A 148 -4.42 -9.99 -6.52
CA LEU A 148 -5.49 -9.12 -6.03
C LEU A 148 -6.80 -9.29 -6.82
N GLU A 149 -6.75 -9.32 -8.17
CA GLU A 149 -7.90 -9.57 -9.05
C GLU A 149 -8.71 -10.85 -8.74
N ASN A 150 -8.12 -11.82 -8.01
CA ASN A 150 -8.71 -13.14 -7.76
C ASN A 150 -8.72 -13.52 -6.26
N ALA A 151 -8.30 -12.62 -5.37
CA ALA A 151 -8.17 -12.90 -3.94
C ALA A 151 -9.50 -12.70 -3.18
N PRO A 152 -9.71 -13.41 -2.05
CA PRO A 152 -10.80 -13.09 -1.12
C PRO A 152 -10.65 -11.66 -0.57
N GLU A 153 -11.77 -10.97 -0.28
CA GLU A 153 -11.78 -9.55 0.14
C GLU A 153 -10.92 -9.33 1.39
N GLU A 154 -10.89 -10.30 2.30
CA GLU A 154 -10.12 -10.31 3.53
C GLU A 154 -8.59 -10.24 3.31
N ALA A 155 -8.11 -10.61 2.11
CA ALA A 155 -6.71 -10.50 1.73
C ALA A 155 -6.36 -9.22 0.94
N HIS A 156 -7.35 -8.40 0.55
CA HIS A 156 -7.13 -7.24 -0.34
C HIS A 156 -6.25 -6.16 0.29
N ASP A 157 -6.45 -5.82 1.57
CA ASP A 157 -5.63 -4.80 2.25
C ASP A 157 -4.15 -5.23 2.33
N ALA A 158 -3.91 -6.50 2.69
CA ALA A 158 -2.57 -7.08 2.68
C ALA A 158 -1.92 -6.93 1.29
N LEU A 159 -2.61 -7.39 0.24
CA LEU A 159 -2.11 -7.39 -1.13
C LEU A 159 -1.88 -5.96 -1.68
N ARG A 160 -2.77 -5.01 -1.39
CA ARG A 160 -2.58 -3.58 -1.73
C ARG A 160 -1.31 -3.03 -1.07
N ARG A 161 -1.11 -3.24 0.25
CA ARG A 161 0.11 -2.81 0.96
C ARG A 161 1.39 -3.47 0.43
N ALA A 162 1.33 -4.75 0.01
CA ALA A 162 2.46 -5.43 -0.64
C ALA A 162 2.78 -4.84 -2.02
N LEU A 163 1.74 -4.53 -2.80
CA LEU A 163 1.85 -3.91 -4.12
C LEU A 163 2.45 -2.51 -4.00
N GLU A 164 1.97 -1.68 -3.09
CA GLU A 164 2.50 -0.35 -2.81
C GLU A 164 3.95 -0.37 -2.35
N ALA A 165 4.34 -1.30 -1.47
CA ALA A 165 5.76 -1.47 -1.11
C ALA A 165 6.61 -1.81 -2.34
N SER A 166 6.14 -2.75 -3.17
CA SER A 166 6.82 -3.12 -4.43
C SER A 166 6.89 -1.95 -5.42
N ARG A 167 5.84 -1.13 -5.51
CA ARG A 167 5.76 0.10 -6.30
C ARG A 167 6.79 1.14 -5.82
N ARG A 168 6.82 1.47 -4.53
CA ARG A 168 7.82 2.39 -3.94
C ARG A 168 9.25 1.89 -4.16
N GLY A 169 9.50 0.59 -3.95
CA GLY A 169 10.81 -0.02 -4.22
C GLY A 169 11.23 0.10 -5.68
N HIS A 170 10.29 -0.05 -6.62
CA HIS A 170 10.51 0.16 -8.05
C HIS A 170 10.92 1.60 -8.37
N ASP A 171 10.21 2.59 -7.83
CA ASP A 171 10.45 3.99 -8.17
C ASP A 171 11.82 4.46 -7.65
N ARG A 172 12.16 4.07 -6.41
CA ARG A 172 13.48 4.24 -5.81
C ARG A 172 14.59 3.57 -6.62
N ALA A 173 14.33 2.37 -7.15
CA ALA A 173 15.28 1.67 -8.02
C ALA A 173 15.43 2.32 -9.41
N GLN A 174 14.38 2.95 -9.94
CA GLN A 174 14.47 3.76 -11.17
C GLN A 174 15.24 5.06 -10.93
N GLU A 175 15.09 5.69 -9.77
CA GLU A 175 15.91 6.84 -9.35
C GLU A 175 17.40 6.50 -9.26
N VAL A 176 17.76 5.40 -8.57
CA VAL A 176 19.15 4.93 -8.52
C VAL A 176 19.69 4.69 -9.94
N PHE A 177 18.90 4.07 -10.83
CA PHE A 177 19.34 3.81 -12.20
C PHE A 177 19.60 5.10 -13.00
N ILE A 178 18.76 6.12 -12.85
CA ILE A 178 18.96 7.43 -13.48
C ILE A 178 20.17 8.17 -12.87
N ARG A 179 20.40 8.11 -11.56
CA ARG A 179 21.64 8.65 -10.93
C ARG A 179 22.91 7.95 -11.40
N GLN A 180 22.83 6.66 -11.74
CA GLN A 180 23.97 5.93 -12.33
C GLN A 180 24.32 6.43 -13.74
N HIS A 181 23.36 6.98 -14.48
CA HIS A 181 23.62 7.65 -15.76
C HIS A 181 24.35 8.98 -15.58
N GLU A 182 23.92 9.82 -14.63
CA GLU A 182 24.61 11.07 -14.27
C GLU A 182 26.07 10.82 -13.84
N LYS A 183 26.31 9.70 -13.15
CA LYS A 183 27.63 9.20 -12.75
C LYS A 183 28.41 8.50 -13.88
N LYS A 184 27.82 8.36 -15.07
CA LYS A 184 28.39 7.73 -16.29
C LYS A 184 28.73 6.24 -16.14
N TYR A 185 28.03 5.53 -15.27
CA TYR A 185 28.10 4.06 -15.17
C TYR A 185 27.23 3.35 -16.21
N VAL A 186 26.19 4.04 -16.71
CA VAL A 186 25.31 3.56 -17.77
C VAL A 186 25.09 4.67 -18.80
N ASP A 187 25.13 4.29 -20.08
CA ASP A 187 24.87 5.19 -21.20
C ASP A 187 23.38 5.56 -21.31
N GLU A 188 23.10 6.65 -22.03
CA GLU A 188 21.76 7.21 -22.14
C GLU A 188 20.81 6.30 -22.92
N GLU A 189 21.30 5.65 -23.99
CA GLU A 189 20.54 4.73 -24.84
C GLU A 189 20.01 3.54 -24.03
N ARG A 190 20.80 3.03 -23.08
CA ARG A 190 20.35 1.97 -22.16
C ARG A 190 19.32 2.44 -21.13
N ILE A 191 19.37 3.70 -20.68
CA ILE A 191 18.31 4.26 -19.81
C ILE A 191 17.00 4.38 -20.57
N GLU A 192 17.06 4.97 -21.77
CA GLU A 192 15.95 5.17 -22.71
C GLU A 192 15.23 3.82 -22.98
N GLU A 193 15.96 2.81 -23.45
CA GLU A 193 15.45 1.46 -23.73
C GLU A 193 14.73 0.79 -22.54
N VAL A 194 15.20 1.04 -21.31
CA VAL A 194 14.61 0.46 -20.09
C VAL A 194 13.35 1.22 -19.66
N ILE A 195 13.32 2.55 -19.80
CA ILE A 195 12.13 3.36 -19.48
C ILE A 195 11.03 3.11 -20.51
N GLU A 196 11.34 3.09 -21.80
CA GLU A 196 10.40 2.76 -22.88
C GLU A 196 9.75 1.39 -22.66
N ARG A 197 10.56 0.35 -22.42
CA ARG A 197 10.06 -1.00 -22.10
C ARG A 197 9.13 -1.02 -20.88
N ASN A 198 9.38 -0.17 -19.88
CA ASN A 198 8.54 -0.09 -18.69
C ASN A 198 7.21 0.64 -18.97
N LEU A 199 7.24 1.72 -19.75
CA LEU A 199 6.04 2.42 -20.23
C LEU A 199 5.17 1.50 -21.10
N ASP A 200 5.78 0.82 -22.08
CA ASP A 200 5.14 -0.18 -22.92
C ASP A 200 4.47 -1.30 -22.10
N ARG A 201 5.17 -1.83 -21.07
CA ARG A 201 4.61 -2.86 -20.19
C ARG A 201 3.36 -2.35 -19.48
N ILE A 202 3.38 -1.12 -18.98
CA ILE A 202 2.22 -0.54 -18.26
C ILE A 202 1.07 -0.28 -19.24
N ARG A 203 1.32 0.37 -20.39
CA ARG A 203 0.31 0.61 -21.45
C ARG A 203 -0.38 -0.69 -21.87
N ASN A 204 0.41 -1.71 -22.22
CA ASN A 204 -0.14 -2.99 -22.69
C ASN A 204 -1.01 -3.70 -21.62
N ARG A 205 -0.68 -3.54 -20.33
CA ARG A 205 -1.47 -4.10 -19.20
C ARG A 205 -2.74 -3.30 -18.89
N ILE A 206 -2.74 -2.00 -19.16
CA ILE A 206 -3.93 -1.14 -19.15
C ILE A 206 -4.86 -1.55 -20.29
N ASP A 207 -4.34 -1.71 -21.51
CA ASP A 207 -5.12 -2.15 -22.68
C ASP A 207 -5.75 -3.54 -22.48
N GLU A 208 -5.04 -4.47 -21.86
CA GLU A 208 -5.56 -5.80 -21.52
C GLU A 208 -6.70 -5.73 -20.48
N SER A 209 -6.54 -4.92 -19.42
CA SER A 209 -7.60 -4.71 -18.43
C SER A 209 -8.81 -4.01 -19.03
N LEU A 210 -8.63 -2.96 -19.83
CA LEU A 210 -9.71 -2.27 -20.53
C LEU A 210 -10.51 -3.25 -21.39
N LYS A 211 -9.83 -4.09 -22.18
CA LYS A 211 -10.50 -5.08 -23.00
C LYS A 211 -11.34 -6.06 -22.16
N ARG A 212 -10.82 -6.51 -21.01
CA ARG A 212 -11.57 -7.39 -20.08
C ARG A 212 -12.80 -6.69 -19.48
N VAL A 213 -12.71 -5.39 -19.17
CA VAL A 213 -13.84 -4.56 -18.71
C VAL A 213 -14.88 -4.37 -19.83
N GLU A 214 -14.44 -4.07 -21.05
CA GLU A 214 -15.30 -3.91 -22.24
C GLU A 214 -16.00 -5.23 -22.66
N GLU A 215 -15.44 -6.39 -22.30
CA GLU A 215 -16.04 -7.72 -22.52
C GLU A 215 -17.09 -8.12 -21.47
N LEU A 216 -17.20 -7.41 -20.33
CA LEU A 216 -18.22 -7.66 -19.30
C LEU A 216 -19.48 -6.79 -19.47
N SER A 217 -20.64 -7.39 -19.20
CA SER A 217 -21.92 -6.67 -19.15
C SER A 217 -22.01 -5.77 -17.93
N ASP A 218 -22.80 -4.70 -18.02
CA ASP A 218 -22.95 -3.68 -16.96
C ASP A 218 -23.53 -4.24 -15.65
N ASP A 219 -24.14 -5.42 -15.68
CA ASP A 219 -24.70 -6.17 -14.55
C ASP A 219 -23.79 -7.29 -14.02
N ASP A 220 -22.59 -7.49 -14.58
CA ASP A 220 -21.64 -8.48 -14.05
C ASP A 220 -20.99 -7.96 -12.74
N PRO A 221 -21.13 -8.67 -11.60
CA PRO A 221 -20.61 -8.22 -10.31
C PRO A 221 -19.07 -8.14 -10.25
N LYS A 222 -18.35 -8.62 -11.27
CA LYS A 222 -16.89 -8.46 -11.38
C LYS A 222 -16.47 -7.20 -12.11
N LYS A 223 -17.39 -6.52 -12.80
CA LYS A 223 -17.06 -5.35 -13.64
C LYS A 223 -16.51 -4.21 -12.81
N GLU A 224 -17.20 -3.84 -11.74
CA GLU A 224 -16.79 -2.80 -10.78
C GLU A 224 -15.37 -3.05 -10.22
N HIS A 225 -15.07 -4.30 -9.83
CA HIS A 225 -13.74 -4.66 -9.34
C HIS A 225 -12.65 -4.60 -10.42
N LEU A 226 -12.95 -5.00 -11.67
CA LEU A 226 -11.98 -4.87 -12.78
C LEU A 226 -11.80 -3.41 -13.23
N GLU A 227 -12.83 -2.57 -13.11
CA GLU A 227 -12.75 -1.12 -13.29
C GLU A 227 -11.87 -0.48 -12.20
N GLU A 228 -12.00 -0.91 -10.93
CA GLU A 228 -11.11 -0.49 -9.84
C GLU A 228 -9.63 -0.88 -10.12
N VAL A 229 -9.38 -2.12 -10.55
CA VAL A 229 -8.01 -2.57 -10.90
C VAL A 229 -7.45 -1.82 -12.13
N LEU A 230 -8.31 -1.46 -13.09
CA LEU A 230 -7.93 -0.66 -14.25
C LEU A 230 -7.57 0.77 -13.86
N GLU A 231 -8.38 1.42 -13.02
CA GLU A 231 -8.10 2.77 -12.50
C GLU A 231 -6.78 2.79 -11.71
N ASN A 232 -6.56 1.81 -10.83
CA ASN A 232 -5.30 1.62 -10.10
C ASN A 232 -4.05 1.42 -10.99
N ARG A 233 -4.22 1.00 -12.26
CA ARG A 233 -3.14 0.93 -13.26
C ARG A 233 -2.97 2.23 -14.02
N ILE A 234 -4.08 2.93 -14.31
CA ILE A 234 -4.08 4.25 -14.93
C ILE A 234 -3.38 5.24 -14.00
N GLU A 235 -3.84 5.41 -12.76
CA GLU A 235 -3.24 6.32 -11.76
C GLU A 235 -1.74 6.06 -11.58
N ARG A 236 -1.31 4.79 -11.57
CA ARG A 236 0.10 4.40 -11.49
C ARG A 236 0.93 4.86 -12.69
N LEU A 237 0.36 4.90 -13.90
CA LEU A 237 1.01 5.45 -15.09
C LEU A 237 1.06 6.98 -15.03
N GLU A 238 -0.03 7.63 -14.60
CA GLU A 238 -0.11 9.09 -14.45
C GLU A 238 0.94 9.61 -13.46
N GLN A 239 1.02 9.01 -12.27
CA GLN A 239 2.02 9.31 -11.25
C GLN A 239 3.44 9.22 -11.82
N LYS A 240 3.78 8.12 -12.52
CA LYS A 240 5.10 7.91 -13.11
C LYS A 240 5.46 8.92 -14.19
N LEU A 241 4.50 9.32 -15.03
CA LEU A 241 4.70 10.36 -16.04
C LEU A 241 4.96 11.72 -15.37
N LEU A 242 4.17 12.08 -14.35
CA LEU A 242 4.30 13.35 -13.63
C LEU A 242 5.58 13.42 -12.76
N ASP A 243 5.98 12.32 -12.12
CA ASP A 243 7.24 12.20 -11.39
C ASP A 243 8.45 12.38 -12.31
N PHE A 244 8.40 11.76 -13.49
CA PHE A 244 9.48 11.86 -14.47
C PHE A 244 9.65 13.30 -15.00
N GLU A 245 8.56 14.02 -15.26
CA GLU A 245 8.61 15.42 -15.71
C GLU A 245 9.04 16.38 -14.59
N SER A 246 8.54 16.18 -13.38
CA SER A 246 8.84 17.01 -12.20
C SER A 246 10.29 16.90 -11.72
N ARG A 247 10.99 15.83 -12.10
CA ARG A 247 12.38 15.56 -11.71
C ARG A 247 13.34 16.70 -12.05
N ASP A 248 14.33 16.92 -11.19
CA ASP A 248 15.50 17.76 -11.51
C ASP A 248 16.42 17.00 -12.49
N GLY A 249 16.79 17.62 -13.62
CA GLY A 249 17.74 17.03 -14.56
C GLY A 249 17.11 16.07 -15.59
N ALA A 250 17.99 15.39 -16.33
CA ALA A 250 17.69 14.45 -17.40
C ALA A 250 16.89 15.06 -18.58
N GLU A 251 17.10 16.34 -18.91
CA GLU A 251 16.38 17.05 -19.96
C GLU A 251 16.55 16.42 -21.37
N ASP A 252 17.75 15.93 -21.71
CA ASP A 252 17.99 15.23 -22.98
C ASP A 252 17.13 13.95 -23.09
N LEU A 253 17.06 13.17 -22.00
CA LEU A 253 16.21 11.99 -21.87
C LEU A 253 14.71 12.34 -21.88
N LYS A 254 14.32 13.49 -21.29
CA LYS A 254 12.94 13.98 -21.32
C LYS A 254 12.49 14.35 -22.75
N GLU A 255 13.37 14.91 -23.57
CA GLU A 255 13.05 15.24 -24.97
C GLU A 255 12.99 13.98 -25.84
N LYS A 256 13.93 13.04 -25.66
CA LYS A 256 13.90 11.73 -26.36
C LYS A 256 12.61 10.95 -26.10
N LEU A 257 12.24 10.81 -24.83
CA LEU A 257 11.03 10.10 -24.42
C LEU A 257 9.74 10.90 -24.67
N ARG A 258 9.80 12.13 -25.22
CA ARG A 258 8.65 13.03 -25.35
C ARG A 258 7.48 12.40 -26.10
N ASP A 259 7.76 11.72 -27.21
CA ASP A 259 6.69 11.16 -28.05
C ASP A 259 6.11 9.87 -27.45
N HIS A 260 6.92 9.02 -26.82
CA HIS A 260 6.46 7.88 -26.02
C HIS A 260 5.58 8.30 -24.83
N LYS A 261 5.96 9.38 -24.13
CA LYS A 261 5.14 9.97 -23.05
C LYS A 261 3.81 10.51 -23.58
N LYS A 262 3.83 11.26 -24.70
CA LYS A 262 2.60 11.76 -25.33
C LYS A 262 1.65 10.61 -25.69
N GLU A 263 2.15 9.54 -26.32
CA GLU A 263 1.31 8.36 -26.63
C GLU A 263 0.68 7.73 -25.38
N ALA A 264 1.47 7.57 -24.30
CA ALA A 264 0.97 7.07 -23.03
C ALA A 264 -0.13 7.98 -22.43
N ILE A 265 0.04 9.30 -22.50
CA ILE A 265 -0.93 10.29 -22.03
C ILE A 265 -2.21 10.25 -22.88
N SER A 266 -2.09 10.32 -24.21
CA SER A 266 -3.24 10.26 -25.12
C SER A 266 -4.08 9.00 -24.84
N ARG A 267 -3.42 7.86 -24.58
CA ARG A 267 -4.10 6.61 -24.27
C ARG A 267 -4.81 6.64 -22.92
N VAL A 268 -4.20 7.20 -21.88
CA VAL A 268 -4.86 7.40 -20.57
C VAL A 268 -6.09 8.29 -20.68
N LEU A 269 -5.97 9.43 -21.36
CA LEU A 269 -7.08 10.37 -21.57
C LEU A 269 -8.21 9.76 -22.41
N GLU A 270 -7.88 8.97 -23.43
CA GLU A 270 -8.87 8.20 -24.20
C GLU A 270 -9.64 7.24 -23.28
N ILE A 271 -8.95 6.52 -22.40
CA ILE A 271 -9.56 5.53 -21.51
C ILE A 271 -10.47 6.19 -20.46
N ARG A 272 -10.02 7.27 -19.81
CA ARG A 272 -10.87 8.05 -18.89
C ARG A 272 -12.06 8.70 -19.58
N SER A 273 -12.01 8.96 -20.90
CA SER A 273 -13.19 9.41 -21.64
C SER A 273 -14.24 8.31 -21.89
N ARG A 274 -13.85 7.02 -21.80
CA ARG A 274 -14.72 5.85 -21.99
C ARG A 274 -15.32 5.35 -20.68
N ILE A 275 -14.47 5.22 -19.66
CA ILE A 275 -14.87 4.84 -18.30
C ILE A 275 -15.55 6.07 -17.68
N LYS A 276 -16.84 6.00 -17.36
CA LYS A 276 -17.65 7.17 -16.95
C LYS A 276 -17.37 7.67 -15.53
N HIS A 277 -16.13 7.62 -15.06
CA HIS A 277 -15.74 8.09 -13.74
C HIS A 277 -15.02 9.44 -13.82
N HIS A 278 -15.74 10.47 -13.33
CA HIS A 278 -15.24 11.73 -12.76
C HIS A 278 -13.91 12.26 -13.30
N ALA A 279 -13.99 13.33 -14.11
CA ALA A 279 -12.84 14.12 -14.52
C ALA A 279 -11.96 14.46 -13.31
N THR A 280 -10.73 13.95 -13.32
CA THR A 280 -9.77 14.14 -12.22
C THR A 280 -8.99 15.42 -12.44
N THR A 281 -8.46 16.00 -11.35
CA THR A 281 -7.47 17.08 -11.43
C THR A 281 -6.23 16.64 -12.21
N THR A 282 -5.90 15.34 -12.23
CA THR A 282 -4.82 14.75 -13.02
C THR A 282 -5.04 14.88 -14.53
N GLU A 283 -6.28 14.72 -15.04
CA GLU A 283 -6.56 14.86 -16.48
C GLU A 283 -6.15 16.24 -17.03
N GLU A 284 -6.40 17.31 -16.28
CA GLU A 284 -6.07 18.67 -16.73
C GLU A 284 -4.55 18.88 -16.79
N VAL A 285 -3.81 18.34 -15.82
CA VAL A 285 -2.34 18.37 -15.82
C VAL A 285 -1.79 17.56 -16.99
N LEU A 286 -2.37 16.39 -17.27
CA LEU A 286 -1.95 15.52 -18.37
C LEU A 286 -2.26 16.12 -19.75
N LYS A 287 -3.42 16.74 -19.96
CA LYS A 287 -3.73 17.47 -21.21
C LYS A 287 -2.70 18.58 -21.47
N ARG A 288 -2.34 19.35 -20.45
CA ARG A 288 -1.30 20.38 -20.57
C ARG A 288 0.08 19.80 -20.88
N LEU A 289 0.41 18.64 -20.30
CA LEU A 289 1.65 17.92 -20.59
C LEU A 289 1.67 17.35 -22.02
N GLU A 290 0.55 16.80 -22.50
CA GLU A 290 0.36 16.33 -23.88
C GLU A 290 0.53 17.47 -24.90
N GLU A 291 0.01 18.67 -24.59
CA GLU A 291 0.21 19.88 -25.39
C GLU A 291 1.67 20.40 -25.37
N GLY A 292 2.50 19.90 -24.45
CA GLY A 292 3.91 20.31 -24.27
C GLY A 292 4.11 21.49 -23.31
N PHE A 293 3.10 21.83 -22.50
CA PHE A 293 3.12 22.94 -21.54
C PHE A 293 3.12 22.46 -20.08
N PHE A 294 4.21 21.83 -19.67
CA PHE A 294 4.43 21.46 -18.26
C PHE A 294 5.17 22.55 -17.49
N ASP A 295 4.47 23.23 -16.58
CA ASP A 295 5.07 24.14 -15.61
C ASP A 295 5.32 23.37 -14.30
N LYS A 296 6.58 22.97 -14.12
CA LYS A 296 7.05 22.20 -12.97
C LYS A 296 6.83 22.92 -11.64
N GLU A 297 7.22 24.19 -11.54
CA GLU A 297 7.11 24.94 -10.28
C GLU A 297 5.64 25.13 -9.89
N ALA A 298 4.79 25.45 -10.88
CA ALA A 298 3.36 25.53 -10.65
C ALA A 298 2.72 24.16 -10.33
N PHE A 299 3.27 23.05 -10.81
CA PHE A 299 2.80 21.70 -10.45
C PHE A 299 3.24 21.28 -9.03
N ILE A 300 4.47 21.61 -8.63
CA ILE A 300 4.94 21.45 -7.25
C ILE A 300 4.07 22.26 -6.29
N GLN A 301 3.75 23.52 -6.64
CA GLN A 301 2.86 24.35 -5.84
C GLN A 301 1.46 23.74 -5.74
N ARG A 302 0.82 23.37 -6.85
CA ARG A 302 -0.50 22.70 -6.84
C ARG A 302 -0.49 21.42 -6.01
N THR A 303 0.61 20.67 -6.02
CA THR A 303 0.75 19.45 -5.20
C THR A 303 0.82 19.76 -3.72
N ALA A 304 1.51 20.84 -3.32
CA ALA A 304 1.52 21.30 -1.94
C ALA A 304 0.13 21.80 -1.48
N GLU A 305 -0.59 22.50 -2.36
CA GLU A 305 -1.98 22.93 -2.13
C GLU A 305 -2.89 21.70 -1.94
N SER A 306 -2.88 20.73 -2.85
CA SER A 306 -3.68 19.50 -2.73
C SER A 306 -3.36 18.66 -1.50
N ILE A 307 -2.13 18.71 -0.98
CA ILE A 307 -1.75 18.05 0.29
C ILE A 307 -2.39 18.76 1.50
N GLU A 308 -2.58 20.09 1.44
CA GLU A 308 -3.24 20.83 2.50
C GLU A 308 -4.76 20.65 2.44
N ASP A 309 -5.36 20.75 1.24
CA ASP A 309 -6.78 20.44 1.01
C ASP A 309 -7.13 19.04 1.57
N ALA A 310 -6.27 18.04 1.32
CA ALA A 310 -6.44 16.67 1.80
C ALA A 310 -6.25 16.49 3.33
N LYS A 311 -5.59 17.44 4.02
CA LYS A 311 -5.51 17.46 5.49
C LYS A 311 -6.75 18.12 6.09
N GLU A 312 -7.18 19.24 5.52
CA GLU A 312 -8.33 20.01 6.00
C GLU A 312 -9.59 19.12 5.95
N GLU A 313 -9.90 18.54 4.79
CA GLU A 313 -11.01 17.58 4.61
C GLU A 313 -10.90 16.34 5.53
N LEU A 314 -9.68 15.83 5.77
CA LEU A 314 -9.47 14.69 6.68
C LEU A 314 -9.72 15.07 8.15
N GLU A 315 -9.40 16.29 8.56
CA GLU A 315 -9.65 16.74 9.93
C GLU A 315 -11.12 17.09 10.13
N GLU A 316 -11.79 17.72 9.15
CA GLU A 316 -13.24 17.98 9.15
C GLU A 316 -14.04 16.66 9.26
N ALA A 317 -13.70 15.64 8.45
CA ALA A 317 -14.31 14.32 8.54
C ALA A 317 -14.04 13.60 9.88
N LYS A 318 -12.89 13.85 10.55
CA LYS A 318 -12.63 13.33 11.91
C LYS A 318 -13.47 14.05 12.96
N GLU A 319 -13.58 15.38 12.89
CA GLU A 319 -14.38 16.16 13.83
C GLU A 319 -15.86 15.78 13.73
N LEU A 320 -16.38 15.54 12.52
CA LEU A 320 -17.74 15.03 12.31
C LEU A 320 -17.90 13.61 12.90
N LEU A 321 -16.97 12.70 12.63
CA LEU A 321 -16.98 11.33 13.17
C LEU A 321 -17.00 11.31 14.70
N GLU A 322 -16.15 12.11 15.37
CA GLU A 322 -16.10 12.19 16.83
C GLU A 322 -17.36 12.85 17.43
N ARG A 323 -17.94 13.84 16.74
CA ARG A 323 -19.24 14.44 17.12
C ARG A 323 -20.35 13.41 17.12
N MET A 324 -20.50 12.66 16.03
CA MET A 324 -21.55 11.64 15.88
C MET A 324 -21.36 10.47 16.85
N ARG A 325 -20.10 10.09 17.16
CA ARG A 325 -19.78 9.14 18.24
C ARG A 325 -20.19 9.68 19.62
N GLY A 326 -19.95 10.96 19.89
CA GLY A 326 -20.37 11.64 21.12
C GLY A 326 -21.89 11.74 21.27
N GLU A 327 -22.62 11.82 20.17
CA GLU A 327 -24.08 11.77 20.10
C GLU A 327 -24.65 10.33 20.18
N GLY A 328 -23.79 9.32 20.10
CA GLY A 328 -24.16 7.90 20.24
C GLY A 328 -24.70 7.24 18.98
N MET A 329 -24.47 7.83 17.80
CA MET A 329 -24.88 7.25 16.52
C MET A 329 -24.07 5.99 16.17
N ASP A 330 -24.70 5.03 15.49
CA ASP A 330 -24.04 3.80 15.02
C ASP A 330 -23.32 4.06 13.70
N ILE A 331 -22.00 4.26 13.77
CA ILE A 331 -21.19 4.62 12.60
C ILE A 331 -20.96 3.38 11.71
N PRO A 332 -21.26 3.45 10.39
CA PRO A 332 -20.96 2.36 9.47
C PRO A 332 -19.46 2.05 9.42
N THR A 333 -19.10 0.76 9.49
CA THR A 333 -17.69 0.30 9.42
C THR A 333 -16.98 0.75 8.14
N GLY A 334 -17.73 1.03 7.07
CA GLY A 334 -17.22 1.64 5.84
C GLY A 334 -16.56 3.00 6.05
N VAL A 335 -17.11 3.85 6.94
CA VAL A 335 -16.55 5.16 7.30
C VAL A 335 -15.19 4.98 7.97
N GLU A 336 -15.08 4.11 8.99
CA GLU A 336 -13.79 3.88 9.65
C GLU A 336 -12.71 3.34 8.70
N ARG A 337 -13.11 2.56 7.69
CA ARG A 337 -12.22 2.08 6.62
C ARG A 337 -11.76 3.23 5.72
N LEU A 338 -12.68 4.09 5.27
CA LEU A 338 -12.36 5.28 4.48
C LEU A 338 -11.41 6.22 5.24
N MET A 339 -11.66 6.50 6.53
CA MET A 339 -10.80 7.35 7.35
C MET A 339 -9.39 6.78 7.55
N LYS A 340 -9.26 5.46 7.73
CA LYS A 340 -7.94 4.79 7.80
C LYS A 340 -7.19 4.86 6.48
N ASN A 341 -7.89 4.69 5.35
CA ASN A 341 -7.32 4.81 4.02
C ASN A 341 -6.88 6.25 3.72
N ALA A 342 -7.71 7.24 4.07
CA ALA A 342 -7.39 8.65 3.92
C ALA A 342 -6.11 9.04 4.67
N GLN A 343 -6.03 8.72 5.97
CA GLN A 343 -4.82 8.98 6.76
C GLN A 343 -3.59 8.27 6.19
N TYR A 344 -3.73 7.03 5.71
CA TYR A 344 -2.62 6.31 5.07
C TYR A 344 -2.13 7.01 3.80
N HIS A 345 -3.04 7.40 2.90
CA HIS A 345 -2.70 8.13 1.69
C HIS A 345 -2.09 9.51 1.98
N LEU A 346 -2.58 10.25 2.98
CA LEU A 346 -1.96 11.50 3.43
C LEU A 346 -0.53 11.27 3.93
N ASP A 347 -0.29 10.23 4.74
CA ASP A 347 1.04 9.87 5.21
C ASP A 347 1.97 9.53 4.04
N GLN A 348 1.49 8.81 3.01
CA GLN A 348 2.25 8.54 1.78
C GLN A 348 2.52 9.83 0.98
N ALA A 349 1.55 10.72 0.85
CA ALA A 349 1.69 11.99 0.12
C ALA A 349 2.79 12.87 0.73
N LEU A 350 2.81 12.97 2.06
CA LEU A 350 3.82 13.73 2.81
C LEU A 350 5.24 13.13 2.65
N VAL A 351 5.35 11.81 2.62
CA VAL A 351 6.64 11.12 2.35
C VAL A 351 7.08 11.36 0.91
N ALA A 352 6.21 11.13 -0.08
CA ALA A 352 6.51 11.31 -1.49
C ALA A 352 6.92 12.75 -1.82
N PHE A 353 6.26 13.76 -1.23
CA PHE A 353 6.60 15.16 -1.41
C PHE A 353 7.99 15.50 -0.83
N GLN A 354 8.34 14.97 0.35
CA GLN A 354 9.69 15.12 0.92
C GLN A 354 10.77 14.44 0.06
N GLU A 355 10.43 13.34 -0.61
CA GLU A 355 11.31 12.58 -1.52
C GLU A 355 11.38 13.18 -2.94
N LYS A 356 10.69 14.31 -3.20
CA LYS A 356 10.54 14.94 -4.54
C LYS A 356 9.81 14.07 -5.58
N ARG A 357 9.03 13.08 -5.14
CA ARG A 357 8.15 12.26 -5.98
C ARG A 357 6.78 12.95 -6.08
N ILE A 358 6.77 14.07 -6.82
CA ILE A 358 5.65 15.03 -6.87
C ILE A 358 4.39 14.44 -7.51
N GLY A 359 4.54 13.57 -8.52
CA GLY A 359 3.43 12.87 -9.17
C GLY A 359 2.75 11.87 -8.25
N ASP A 360 3.52 11.03 -7.54
CA ASP A 360 2.96 10.18 -6.48
C ASP A 360 2.34 11.03 -5.36
N ALA A 361 3.03 12.05 -4.86
CA ALA A 361 2.51 12.93 -3.81
C ALA A 361 1.14 13.55 -4.17
N PHE A 362 0.97 14.00 -5.42
CA PHE A 362 -0.29 14.53 -5.94
C PHE A 362 -1.40 13.45 -6.03
N GLY A 363 -1.06 12.26 -6.51
CA GLY A 363 -1.99 11.13 -6.56
C GLY A 363 -2.44 10.67 -5.17
N GLN A 364 -1.51 10.51 -4.24
CA GLN A 364 -1.79 10.15 -2.84
C GLN A 364 -2.64 11.21 -2.13
N ALA A 365 -2.35 12.50 -2.33
CA ALA A 365 -3.17 13.58 -1.78
C ALA A 365 -4.62 13.54 -2.32
N THR A 366 -4.78 13.35 -3.63
CA THR A 366 -6.10 13.20 -4.28
C THR A 366 -6.87 11.98 -3.76
N ALA A 367 -6.18 10.85 -3.52
CA ALA A 367 -6.77 9.66 -2.91
C ALA A 367 -7.17 9.90 -1.46
N SER A 368 -6.36 10.62 -0.66
CA SER A 368 -6.72 11.01 0.71
C SER A 368 -7.99 11.85 0.72
N TYR A 369 -8.00 12.96 -0.04
CA TYR A 369 -9.15 13.86 -0.15
C TYR A 369 -10.44 13.12 -0.50
N ARG A 370 -10.42 12.27 -1.54
CA ARG A 370 -11.57 11.46 -1.95
C ARG A 370 -12.05 10.51 -0.86
N ASN A 371 -11.16 9.90 -0.09
CA ASN A 371 -11.55 8.99 0.99
C ASN A 371 -12.19 9.77 2.16
N SER A 372 -11.63 10.93 2.55
CA SER A 372 -12.22 11.82 3.56
C SER A 372 -13.61 12.32 3.14
N SER A 373 -13.73 12.89 1.94
CA SER A 373 -14.98 13.44 1.41
C SER A 373 -16.09 12.39 1.30
N ASN A 374 -15.75 11.15 0.92
CA ASN A 374 -16.71 10.05 0.92
C ASN A 374 -17.10 9.59 2.34
N ALA A 375 -16.19 9.68 3.31
CA ALA A 375 -16.50 9.39 4.71
C ALA A 375 -17.45 10.44 5.28
N GLU A 376 -17.16 11.73 5.07
CA GLU A 376 -17.98 12.87 5.47
C GLU A 376 -19.38 12.80 4.85
N ARG A 377 -19.50 12.70 3.52
CA ARG A 377 -20.80 12.55 2.84
C ARG A 377 -21.62 11.35 3.33
N THR A 378 -20.96 10.28 3.80
CA THR A 378 -21.66 9.13 4.41
C THR A 378 -22.13 9.45 5.83
N LEU A 379 -21.35 10.20 6.60
CA LEU A 379 -21.70 10.68 7.94
C LEU A 379 -22.84 11.71 7.89
N GLU A 380 -22.78 12.71 7.01
CA GLU A 380 -23.86 13.67 6.75
C GLU A 380 -25.16 12.98 6.35
N GLY A 381 -25.09 11.96 5.50
CA GLY A 381 -26.26 11.19 5.07
C GLY A 381 -27.05 10.56 6.22
N LEU A 382 -26.36 10.15 7.30
CA LEU A 382 -26.99 9.60 8.50
C LEU A 382 -27.67 10.67 9.36
N MET A 383 -27.20 11.93 9.30
CA MET A 383 -27.83 13.05 10.01
C MET A 383 -29.17 13.45 9.40
N HIS A 384 -29.41 13.11 8.12
CA HIS A 384 -30.63 13.44 7.39
C HIS A 384 -31.69 12.32 7.39
N GLU A 385 -31.45 11.18 8.04
CA GLU A 385 -32.47 10.11 8.16
C GLU A 385 -33.60 10.46 9.17
N ASP A 386 -33.45 11.52 9.97
CA ASP A 386 -34.43 11.97 10.98
C ASP A 386 -35.31 13.19 10.55
N ASP A 387 -35.01 13.87 9.43
CA ASP A 387 -35.69 15.13 9.02
C ASP A 387 -36.96 14.95 8.17
N ASP A 388 -37.28 13.72 7.72
CA ASP A 388 -38.41 13.45 6.81
C ASP A 388 -39.82 13.55 7.46
N ASP A 389 -39.92 13.87 8.77
CA ASP A 389 -41.18 13.90 9.54
C ASP A 389 -41.77 15.33 9.79
N GLU A 390 -41.08 16.44 9.47
CA GLU A 390 -41.63 17.82 9.64
C GLU A 390 -41.57 18.72 8.40
N ALA A 391 -42.32 18.36 7.33
CA ALA A 391 -42.59 19.27 6.20
C ALA A 391 -44.06 19.31 5.71
N GLU A 392 -45.05 18.82 6.48
CA GLU A 392 -46.45 19.15 6.20
C GLU A 392 -46.78 20.59 6.66
N ASN A 393 -46.65 21.58 5.76
CA ASN A 393 -47.68 22.60 5.43
C ASN A 393 -47.14 23.76 4.56
N GLY A 394 -47.44 23.75 3.25
CA GLY A 394 -47.81 24.99 2.54
C GLY A 394 -47.17 25.31 1.18
N ILE A 395 -47.91 25.01 0.10
CA ILE A 395 -47.92 25.71 -1.23
C ILE A 395 -46.66 25.42 -2.10
N ASP A 396 -46.72 25.09 -3.40
CA ASP A 396 -47.74 25.27 -4.45
C ASP A 396 -47.93 24.04 -5.37
N GLU A 397 -49.06 23.97 -6.08
CA GLU A 397 -49.44 22.85 -6.97
C GLU A 397 -48.91 23.00 -8.42
N SER A 398 -47.71 22.52 -8.75
CA SER A 398 -47.37 22.17 -10.15
C SER A 398 -46.18 21.21 -10.33
N ASP A 399 -46.39 19.90 -10.18
CA ASP A 399 -46.39 18.97 -11.32
C ASP A 399 -46.63 17.51 -10.84
N LYS A 400 -47.09 16.64 -11.75
CA LYS A 400 -47.75 15.38 -11.38
C LYS A 400 -46.80 14.20 -11.22
N ASP A 401 -46.92 13.53 -10.09
CA ASP A 401 -46.50 12.14 -9.88
C ASP A 401 -47.50 11.14 -10.52
N ASP A 402 -47.01 9.95 -10.87
CA ASP A 402 -47.80 8.74 -11.15
C ASP A 402 -47.02 7.44 -10.76
N GLY A 403 -46.28 7.48 -9.64
CA GLY A 403 -46.34 6.51 -8.54
C GLY A 403 -45.82 5.06 -8.68
N ILE A 404 -45.19 4.55 -7.61
CA ILE A 404 -45.34 3.18 -7.08
C ILE A 404 -45.08 3.20 -5.55
N ARG A 405 -45.86 2.42 -4.80
CA ARG A 405 -45.96 2.46 -3.33
C ARG A 405 -45.24 1.28 -2.66
N SER A 406 -44.37 1.55 -1.68
CA SER A 406 -43.61 0.52 -0.95
C SER A 406 -44.40 -0.12 0.22
N GLN A 407 -44.03 -1.35 0.60
CA GLN A 407 -44.48 -2.07 1.81
C GLN A 407 -43.27 -2.60 2.61
N LYS A 408 -43.39 -2.67 3.95
CA LYS A 408 -42.32 -3.11 4.87
C LYS A 408 -42.13 -4.65 4.84
N PRO A 409 -40.89 -5.18 4.83
CA PRO A 409 -40.62 -6.63 4.68
C PRO A 409 -40.77 -7.44 5.99
N ASP A 410 -40.85 -8.76 5.84
CA ASP A 410 -41.06 -9.74 6.93
C ASP A 410 -39.74 -10.22 7.59
N ARG A 411 -39.80 -10.59 8.88
CA ARG A 411 -38.60 -10.98 9.65
C ARG A 411 -38.01 -12.33 9.27
N SER A 412 -38.64 -13.10 8.39
CA SER A 412 -38.04 -14.30 7.80
C SER A 412 -36.92 -14.01 6.79
N GLU A 413 -36.85 -12.78 6.26
CA GLU A 413 -35.91 -12.36 5.20
C GLU A 413 -34.61 -11.72 5.72
N ILE A 414 -34.38 -11.66 7.04
CA ILE A 414 -33.16 -11.08 7.61
C ILE A 414 -31.95 -11.95 7.25
N LEU A 415 -31.23 -11.55 6.20
CA LEU A 415 -29.91 -12.06 5.84
C LEU A 415 -28.87 -11.42 6.76
N CYS A 416 -28.33 -12.21 7.69
CA CYS A 416 -27.19 -11.79 8.49
C CYS A 416 -25.90 -12.13 7.75
N THR A 417 -24.95 -11.21 7.79
CA THR A 417 -23.59 -11.47 7.32
C THR A 417 -22.95 -12.58 8.18
N ALA A 418 -22.07 -13.38 7.60
CA ALA A 418 -21.38 -14.47 8.30
C ALA A 418 -20.23 -13.97 9.21
N VAL A 419 -20.11 -12.65 9.41
CA VAL A 419 -19.04 -11.99 10.15
C VAL A 419 -19.18 -12.32 11.64
N PHE A 420 -18.15 -12.92 12.24
CA PHE A 420 -18.19 -13.38 13.62
C PHE A 420 -17.70 -12.29 14.61
N LEU A 421 -18.64 -11.47 15.08
CA LEU A 421 -18.46 -10.44 16.12
C LEU A 421 -19.28 -10.83 17.36
N PRO A 422 -18.77 -11.69 18.23
CA PRO A 422 -19.60 -12.40 19.21
C PRO A 422 -20.24 -11.45 20.23
N VAL A 423 -21.53 -11.65 20.49
CA VAL A 423 -22.30 -10.88 21.48
C VAL A 423 -22.92 -11.80 22.53
N CYS A 424 -23.02 -11.32 23.78
CA CYS A 424 -23.71 -12.04 24.84
C CYS A 424 -25.20 -11.71 24.83
N GLY A 425 -26.02 -12.71 24.49
CA GLY A 425 -27.48 -12.62 24.56
C GLY A 425 -28.00 -12.70 26.00
N LYS A 426 -29.21 -12.18 26.22
CA LYS A 426 -29.91 -12.15 27.51
C LYS A 426 -30.26 -13.54 28.06
N ASP A 427 -30.19 -14.57 27.23
CA ASP A 427 -30.29 -15.99 27.60
C ASP A 427 -28.95 -16.60 28.05
N ALA A 428 -27.90 -15.77 28.20
CA ALA A 428 -26.53 -16.12 28.52
C ALA A 428 -25.82 -17.01 27.47
N LYS A 429 -26.32 -17.06 26.22
CA LYS A 429 -25.57 -17.64 25.09
C LYS A 429 -24.82 -16.56 24.32
N THR A 430 -23.69 -16.98 23.75
CA THR A 430 -22.96 -16.17 22.77
C THR A 430 -23.54 -16.42 21.38
N TYR A 431 -23.92 -15.36 20.69
CA TYR A 431 -24.33 -15.38 19.28
C TYR A 431 -23.16 -14.94 18.40
N GLY A 432 -23.10 -15.39 17.14
CA GLY A 432 -21.98 -15.09 16.24
C GLY A 432 -21.88 -13.62 15.89
N ASN A 433 -23.01 -12.92 15.78
CA ASN A 433 -23.10 -11.47 15.76
C ASN A 433 -24.46 -10.95 16.26
N GLU A 434 -24.60 -9.63 16.35
CA GLU A 434 -25.82 -8.97 16.80
C GLU A 434 -27.02 -9.19 15.86
N CYS A 435 -26.77 -9.33 14.55
CA CYS A 435 -27.83 -9.70 13.61
C CYS A 435 -28.34 -11.12 13.90
N GLU A 436 -27.47 -12.09 14.16
CA GLU A 436 -27.88 -13.46 14.54
C GLU A 436 -28.65 -13.49 15.86
N ALA A 437 -28.23 -12.70 16.87
CA ALA A 437 -28.98 -12.55 18.12
C ALA A 437 -30.38 -11.99 17.86
N ARG A 438 -30.48 -10.90 17.07
CA ARG A 438 -31.74 -10.24 16.69
C ARG A 438 -32.64 -11.14 15.83
N LYS A 439 -32.06 -11.94 14.93
CA LYS A 439 -32.74 -12.95 14.10
C LYS A 439 -33.27 -14.12 14.94
N ALA A 440 -32.56 -14.49 16.01
CA ALA A 440 -33.04 -15.42 17.02
C ALA A 440 -34.05 -14.78 18.01
N GLY A 441 -34.32 -13.48 17.91
CA GLY A 441 -35.21 -12.74 18.81
C GLY A 441 -34.62 -12.50 20.21
N VAL A 442 -33.30 -12.60 20.37
CA VAL A 442 -32.59 -12.45 21.65
C VAL A 442 -31.90 -11.09 21.72
N GLU A 443 -32.23 -10.35 22.78
CA GLU A 443 -31.66 -9.04 23.11
C GLU A 443 -30.20 -9.19 23.59
N VAL A 444 -29.32 -8.31 23.15
CA VAL A 444 -27.90 -8.31 23.53
C VAL A 444 -27.70 -7.59 24.86
N VAL A 445 -26.94 -8.19 25.77
CA VAL A 445 -26.59 -7.63 27.09
C VAL A 445 -25.26 -6.89 27.04
N HIS A 446 -24.27 -7.45 26.34
CA HIS A 446 -22.99 -6.79 26.11
C HIS A 446 -22.30 -7.37 24.85
N ARG A 447 -21.43 -6.58 24.23
CA ARG A 447 -20.53 -7.03 23.16
C ARG A 447 -19.44 -7.95 23.76
N GLY A 448 -18.97 -8.93 22.99
CA GLY A 448 -18.09 -10.00 23.46
C GLY A 448 -18.85 -11.25 23.95
N ARG A 449 -18.12 -12.36 24.13
CA ARG A 449 -18.69 -13.62 24.67
C ARG A 449 -19.11 -13.43 26.12
N CYS A 450 -20.20 -14.09 26.54
CA CYS A 450 -20.66 -14.04 27.93
C CYS A 450 -19.53 -14.47 28.90
N GLY A 451 -19.21 -13.61 29.88
CA GLY A 451 -18.27 -13.92 30.97
C GLY A 451 -16.89 -13.24 30.92
N ALA A 452 -16.65 -12.29 30.02
CA ALA A 452 -15.48 -11.39 30.12
C ALA A 452 -15.80 -10.16 30.98
N ALA A 453 -14.88 -9.73 31.86
CA ALA A 453 -15.11 -8.67 32.85
C ALA A 453 -14.17 -7.47 32.69
N LEU A 454 -14.67 -6.28 33.09
CA LEU A 454 -14.12 -4.93 32.87
C LEU A 454 -13.38 -4.39 34.11
N GLU A 455 -12.56 -3.35 33.95
CA GLU A 455 -12.50 -2.18 34.87
C GLU A 455 -11.66 -1.01 34.29
N GLU A 456 -12.20 0.22 34.35
CA GLU A 456 -11.58 1.51 33.95
C GLU A 456 -11.75 2.56 35.07
N LYS A 457 -11.01 3.70 35.02
CA LYS A 457 -11.49 5.02 35.50
C LYS A 457 -10.59 6.23 35.19
N GLU A 458 -11.23 7.40 35.02
CA GLU A 458 -10.67 8.68 34.54
C GLU A 458 -10.36 9.74 35.64
N SER A 459 -9.59 10.79 35.30
CA SER A 459 -9.48 12.15 35.90
C SER A 459 -8.28 12.93 35.31
N ASP A 460 -8.20 14.25 35.13
CA ASP A 460 -9.14 15.40 35.16
C ASP A 460 -8.51 16.59 34.35
N MET A 461 -9.26 17.65 33.98
CA MET A 461 -8.74 18.85 33.25
C MET A 461 -8.32 20.02 34.19
N GLN A 462 -7.32 20.83 33.78
CA GLN A 462 -7.42 22.32 33.64
C GLN A 462 -6.10 22.96 33.14
N LYS A 463 -6.19 24.09 32.43
CA LYS A 463 -5.06 24.96 31.99
C LYS A 463 -5.28 26.42 32.44
N PRO A 464 -4.22 27.19 32.71
CA PRO A 464 -4.13 28.55 32.14
C PRO A 464 -2.72 28.90 31.61
N ALA A 465 -2.53 30.15 31.16
CA ALA A 465 -1.53 30.52 30.15
C ALA A 465 -0.24 31.22 30.65
N ALA A 466 0.82 31.01 29.86
CA ALA A 466 1.97 31.87 29.52
C ALA A 466 2.62 32.82 30.56
N GLU A 467 3.92 32.64 30.79
CA GLU A 467 4.86 33.72 31.11
C GLU A 467 6.25 33.43 30.50
N LEU A 468 7.08 34.47 30.30
CA LEU A 468 8.34 34.44 29.54
C LEU A 468 9.57 34.13 30.42
N GLU A 469 10.25 33.01 30.20
CA GLU A 469 11.60 32.77 30.73
C GLU A 469 12.56 32.13 29.69
N THR A 470 13.85 32.08 30.06
CA THR A 470 15.05 31.90 29.21
C THR A 470 15.20 30.50 28.59
N PRO A 471 16.11 30.30 27.59
CA PRO A 471 16.22 29.02 26.88
C PRO A 471 16.88 27.92 27.72
N GLU A 472 16.10 27.32 28.62
CA GLU A 472 16.46 26.05 29.26
C GLU A 472 16.50 24.91 28.24
N LYS A 473 17.32 23.90 28.55
CA LYS A 473 17.39 22.65 27.78
C LYS A 473 16.08 21.88 27.94
N LYS A 474 15.13 22.11 27.02
CA LYS A 474 13.85 21.42 26.97
C LYS A 474 14.08 19.92 26.77
N ASN A 475 13.90 19.13 27.83
CA ASN A 475 13.88 17.67 27.72
C ASN A 475 12.65 17.28 26.89
N ILE A 476 12.88 16.69 25.71
CA ILE A 476 11.80 16.28 24.81
C ILE A 476 11.28 14.91 25.27
N MET A 477 9.95 14.77 25.36
CA MET A 477 9.31 13.56 25.86
C MET A 477 8.50 12.86 24.76
N ILE A 478 8.57 11.53 24.73
CA ILE A 478 7.73 10.64 23.94
C ILE A 478 7.02 9.71 24.91
N GLU A 479 5.71 9.61 24.82
CA GLU A 479 4.89 8.70 25.62
C GLU A 479 4.71 7.38 24.86
N ILE A 480 4.81 6.25 25.56
CA ILE A 480 4.49 4.94 25.00
C ILE A 480 3.08 4.58 25.44
N THR A 481 2.17 4.42 24.49
CA THR A 481 0.75 4.13 24.70
C THR A 481 0.41 2.69 24.25
N GLY A 482 -0.86 2.30 24.34
CA GLY A 482 -1.35 1.05 23.75
C GLY A 482 -1.00 0.98 22.25
N ASP A 483 -1.28 2.06 21.53
CA ASP A 483 -1.22 2.16 20.07
C ASP A 483 0.16 2.57 19.50
N GLY A 484 1.16 2.78 20.36
CA GLY A 484 2.55 3.00 19.95
C GLY A 484 3.25 4.14 20.70
N PHE A 485 3.76 5.12 19.96
CA PHE A 485 4.54 6.24 20.48
C PHE A 485 3.88 7.57 20.14
N THR A 486 3.73 8.44 21.13
CA THR A 486 3.08 9.76 20.99
C THR A 486 3.98 10.86 21.56
N PRO A 487 4.43 11.84 20.76
CA PRO A 487 4.33 11.89 19.30
C PRO A 487 5.14 10.79 18.61
N ARG A 488 4.64 10.31 17.47
CA ARG A 488 5.30 9.24 16.67
C ARG A 488 6.53 9.74 15.91
N ALA A 489 6.58 11.03 15.61
CA ALA A 489 7.70 11.71 14.96
C ALA A 489 8.06 12.98 15.74
N ILE A 490 9.37 13.24 15.92
CA ILE A 490 9.88 14.51 16.47
C ILE A 490 11.07 15.02 15.68
N THR A 491 11.22 16.35 15.62
CA THR A 491 12.42 17.02 15.13
C THR A 491 13.14 17.71 16.30
N VAL A 492 14.43 17.46 16.44
CA VAL A 492 15.28 17.98 17.52
C VAL A 492 16.64 18.46 16.99
N LYS A 493 17.31 19.33 17.74
CA LYS A 493 18.68 19.74 17.43
C LYS A 493 19.71 18.73 17.96
N LYS A 494 20.82 18.59 17.25
CA LYS A 494 21.98 17.78 17.66
C LYS A 494 22.43 18.11 19.09
N GLY A 495 22.61 17.06 19.88
CA GLY A 495 22.93 17.11 21.30
C GLY A 495 21.71 17.21 22.22
N THR A 496 20.49 17.11 21.70
CA THR A 496 19.24 17.00 22.48
C THR A 496 19.10 15.62 23.11
N THR A 497 18.56 15.59 24.33
CA THR A 497 18.15 14.35 25.00
C THR A 497 16.64 14.17 24.86
N VAL A 498 16.24 13.02 24.35
CA VAL A 498 14.83 12.58 24.25
C VAL A 498 14.58 11.56 25.35
N THR A 499 13.39 11.58 25.94
CA THR A 499 12.97 10.67 27.03
C THR A 499 11.67 9.97 26.67
N TRP A 500 11.69 8.65 26.67
CA TRP A 500 10.51 7.80 26.56
C TRP A 500 9.93 7.54 27.96
N VAL A 501 8.62 7.67 28.12
CA VAL A 501 7.89 7.31 29.34
C VAL A 501 6.83 6.28 29.01
N ASN A 502 6.83 5.13 29.70
CA ASN A 502 5.85 4.09 29.43
C ASN A 502 4.52 4.38 30.17
N LYS A 503 3.43 4.55 29.42
CA LYS A 503 2.05 4.70 29.91
C LYS A 503 1.09 3.64 29.32
N SER A 504 1.64 2.56 28.78
CA SER A 504 0.89 1.62 27.94
C SER A 504 0.17 0.49 28.69
N GLY A 505 0.31 0.39 30.01
CA GLY A 505 -0.26 -0.69 30.83
C GLY A 505 0.50 -2.03 30.76
N HIS A 506 1.46 -2.18 29.83
CA HIS A 506 2.32 -3.36 29.69
C HIS A 506 3.80 -2.97 29.56
N SER A 507 4.68 -3.97 29.46
CA SER A 507 6.11 -3.69 29.29
C SER A 507 6.43 -3.23 27.87
N ALA A 508 7.23 -2.18 27.74
CA ALA A 508 7.67 -1.63 26.44
C ALA A 508 9.19 -1.37 26.44
N TRP A 509 9.86 -1.61 25.32
CA TRP A 509 11.31 -1.51 25.20
C TRP A 509 11.66 -0.65 23.97
N PRO A 510 11.78 0.68 24.13
CA PRO A 510 12.24 1.55 23.04
C PRO A 510 13.67 1.21 22.62
N ALA A 511 13.89 0.95 21.34
CA ALA A 511 15.21 0.76 20.78
C ALA A 511 15.27 1.17 19.31
N SER A 512 16.47 1.55 18.87
CA SER A 512 16.81 1.78 17.47
C SER A 512 16.33 0.63 16.59
N ASP A 513 15.89 0.95 15.39
CA ASP A 513 15.69 -0.04 14.33
C ASP A 513 17.04 -0.65 13.91
N VAL A 514 17.11 -1.74 13.15
CA VAL A 514 16.03 -2.65 12.77
C VAL A 514 15.95 -3.81 13.77
N HIS A 515 14.75 -4.33 14.01
CA HIS A 515 14.54 -5.49 14.88
C HIS A 515 15.23 -6.75 14.30
N PRO A 516 15.88 -7.62 15.11
CA PRO A 516 16.19 -7.53 16.54
C PRO A 516 17.64 -7.05 16.82
N VAL A 517 18.27 -6.36 15.86
CA VAL A 517 19.72 -6.04 15.91
C VAL A 517 20.04 -4.63 16.38
N HIS A 518 19.10 -3.70 16.21
CA HIS A 518 19.12 -2.31 16.71
C HIS A 518 20.33 -1.47 16.25
N THR A 519 20.58 -1.43 14.94
CA THR A 519 21.78 -0.86 14.29
C THR A 519 21.61 0.43 13.48
N VAL A 520 20.39 0.97 13.32
CA VAL A 520 20.08 2.16 12.52
C VAL A 520 20.73 3.41 13.13
N TYR A 521 20.67 3.59 14.45
CA TYR A 521 21.47 4.64 15.08
C TYR A 521 22.97 4.24 15.15
N PRO A 522 23.90 5.06 14.63
CA PRO A 522 25.31 4.68 14.48
C PRO A 522 25.98 4.24 15.78
N GLY A 523 26.41 2.99 15.82
CA GLY A 523 27.10 2.37 16.97
C GLY A 523 26.19 1.60 17.93
N SER A 524 24.87 1.69 17.74
CA SER A 524 23.86 0.90 18.44
C SER A 524 23.90 -0.58 18.01
N ASN A 525 23.66 -1.51 18.94
CA ASN A 525 23.47 -2.93 18.65
C ASN A 525 22.97 -3.69 19.89
N THR A 526 22.03 -4.64 19.76
CA THR A 526 21.57 -5.47 20.90
C THR A 526 22.67 -6.25 21.61
N LYS A 527 23.76 -6.65 20.92
CA LYS A 527 24.90 -7.34 21.55
C LYS A 527 25.68 -6.47 22.55
N LYS A 528 25.40 -5.17 22.60
CA LYS A 528 26.00 -4.21 23.56
C LYS A 528 25.11 -3.99 24.79
N CYS A 529 23.93 -4.59 24.86
CA CYS A 529 23.03 -4.44 26.01
C CYS A 529 23.58 -4.96 27.35
N ASP A 530 24.50 -5.91 27.28
CA ASP A 530 25.19 -6.54 28.41
C ASP A 530 26.67 -6.12 28.51
N THR A 531 27.06 -4.99 27.91
CA THR A 531 28.42 -4.45 27.96
C THR A 531 28.44 -2.99 28.45
N ASP A 532 29.63 -2.48 28.81
CA ASP A 532 29.79 -1.08 29.25
C ASP A 532 29.40 -0.06 28.15
N ASP A 533 29.31 -0.48 26.88
CA ASP A 533 28.84 0.34 25.77
C ASP A 533 27.33 0.66 25.83
N LYS A 534 26.56 0.01 26.72
CA LYS A 534 25.09 0.19 26.87
C LYS A 534 24.65 1.65 27.02
N ILE A 535 25.51 2.53 27.56
CA ILE A 535 25.21 3.96 27.70
C ILE A 535 25.28 4.75 26.38
N ASN A 536 25.95 4.21 25.36
CA ASN A 536 26.23 4.88 24.08
C ASN A 536 25.35 4.37 22.92
N ILE A 537 24.45 3.43 23.18
CA ILE A 537 23.55 2.83 22.20
C ILE A 537 22.13 3.36 22.36
N PHE A 538 21.40 3.49 21.26
CA PHE A 538 19.99 3.88 21.29
C PHE A 538 19.16 2.61 21.49
N ASP A 539 19.17 2.11 22.72
CA ASP A 539 18.53 0.86 23.12
C ASP A 539 18.25 0.90 24.63
N ALA A 540 17.00 0.77 25.06
CA ALA A 540 16.67 0.64 26.48
C ALA A 540 17.23 -0.64 27.11
N CYS A 541 17.51 -1.66 26.28
CA CYS A 541 18.09 -2.94 26.64
C CYS A 541 17.35 -3.72 27.74
N ARG A 542 16.06 -3.43 27.91
CA ARG A 542 15.12 -4.09 28.81
C ARG A 542 13.71 -3.57 28.53
N GLY A 543 12.71 -4.37 28.91
CA GLY A 543 11.36 -3.85 29.12
C GLY A 543 11.33 -2.80 30.23
N LEU A 544 10.78 -1.63 29.93
CA LEU A 544 10.31 -0.62 30.88
C LEU A 544 8.95 -1.06 31.40
N LYS A 545 8.72 -0.93 32.71
CA LYS A 545 7.36 -1.06 33.27
C LYS A 545 6.59 0.24 33.09
N GLU A 546 5.28 0.22 33.31
CA GLU A 546 4.48 1.43 33.39
C GLU A 546 5.05 2.43 34.41
N GLY A 547 5.08 3.72 34.04
CA GLY A 547 5.72 4.80 34.79
C GLY A 547 7.25 4.86 34.67
N GLU A 548 7.92 3.82 34.18
CA GLU A 548 9.38 3.86 33.98
C GLU A 548 9.77 4.62 32.70
N THR A 549 10.98 5.19 32.73
CA THR A 549 11.54 5.99 31.63
C THR A 549 12.85 5.45 31.09
N TYR A 550 13.14 5.83 29.85
CA TYR A 550 14.43 5.67 29.18
C TYR A 550 14.80 6.98 28.50
N SER A 551 16.07 7.40 28.54
CA SER A 551 16.52 8.64 27.91
C SER A 551 17.75 8.39 27.03
N PHE A 552 17.78 9.01 25.86
CA PHE A 552 18.89 8.92 24.92
C PHE A 552 19.29 10.29 24.37
N ARG A 553 20.60 10.53 24.21
CA ARG A 553 21.15 11.78 23.67
C ARG A 553 21.63 11.60 22.23
N PHE A 554 21.04 12.36 21.31
CA PHE A 554 21.34 12.26 19.89
C PHE A 554 22.53 13.15 19.49
N GLU A 555 23.69 12.53 19.25
CA GLU A 555 24.91 13.22 18.80
C GLU A 555 25.09 13.24 17.27
N ARG A 556 24.27 12.46 16.56
CA ARG A 556 24.34 12.28 15.10
C ARG A 556 23.15 12.98 14.45
N VAL A 557 23.43 13.84 13.48
CA VAL A 557 22.43 14.41 12.56
C VAL A 557 22.00 13.34 11.57
N GLY A 558 20.70 13.26 11.32
CA GLY A 558 20.08 12.20 10.52
C GLY A 558 18.66 11.86 10.97
N ARG A 559 18.09 10.84 10.35
CA ARG A 559 16.74 10.33 10.60
C ARG A 559 16.84 8.97 11.28
N TRP A 560 16.45 8.89 12.56
CA TRP A 560 16.66 7.70 13.39
C TRP A 560 15.31 7.05 13.73
N GLN A 561 15.01 5.95 13.04
CA GLN A 561 13.84 5.13 13.33
C GLN A 561 14.08 4.26 14.58
N PHE A 562 13.02 4.01 15.34
CA PHE A 562 13.02 3.20 16.55
C PHE A 562 11.69 2.47 16.72
N HIS A 563 11.69 1.34 17.42
CA HIS A 563 10.52 0.52 17.71
C HIS A 563 10.46 0.11 19.19
N ASP A 564 9.31 -0.44 19.59
CA ASP A 564 9.20 -1.24 20.81
C ASP A 564 9.71 -2.65 20.51
N HIS A 565 10.85 -3.07 21.06
CA HIS A 565 11.43 -4.40 20.85
C HIS A 565 10.45 -5.54 21.20
N LEU A 566 9.50 -5.29 22.10
CA LEU A 566 8.48 -6.27 22.49
C LEU A 566 7.27 -6.28 21.52
N ARG A 567 7.09 -5.21 20.73
CA ARG A 567 6.02 -5.05 19.71
C ARG A 567 6.57 -4.30 18.48
N PRO A 568 7.40 -4.93 17.63
CA PRO A 568 8.22 -4.21 16.64
C PRO A 568 7.46 -3.45 15.53
N SER A 569 6.17 -3.73 15.34
CA SER A 569 5.28 -2.96 14.44
C SER A 569 4.96 -1.55 14.98
N LEU A 570 5.18 -1.30 16.26
CA LEU A 570 5.02 -0.01 16.90
C LEU A 570 6.37 0.68 16.92
N GLY A 571 6.48 1.79 16.21
CA GLY A 571 7.73 2.53 16.04
C GLY A 571 7.53 3.97 15.65
N GLY A 572 8.56 4.78 15.81
CA GLY A 572 8.58 6.21 15.55
C GLY A 572 9.92 6.66 14.96
N ILE A 573 10.07 7.97 14.80
CA ILE A 573 11.25 8.59 14.19
C ILE A 573 11.71 9.83 14.95
N VAL A 574 13.02 9.90 15.21
CA VAL A 574 13.69 11.11 15.70
C VAL A 574 14.51 11.71 14.56
N ILE A 575 14.10 12.87 14.07
CA ILE A 575 14.83 13.69 13.10
C ILE A 575 15.77 14.61 13.88
N VAL A 576 17.07 14.52 13.59
CA VAL A 576 18.11 15.30 14.29
C VAL A 576 18.78 16.23 13.29
N GLU A 577 18.62 17.54 13.50
CA GLU A 577 19.21 18.59 12.66
C GLU A 577 20.50 19.15 13.28
N GLU A 578 21.36 19.80 12.48
CA GLU A 578 22.41 20.66 13.02
C GLU A 578 21.81 21.85 13.79
N GLN A 579 22.57 22.38 14.75
CA GLN A 579 22.14 23.41 15.70
C GLN A 579 21.71 24.72 15.04
#